data_AF-A0AAU7TC98-F1
#
_entry.id   AF-A0AAU7TC98-F1
#
_cell.length_a   1.000
_cell.length_b   1.000
_cell.length_c   1.000
_cell.angle_alpha   90.00
_cell.angle_beta   90.00
_cell.angle_gamma   90.00
#
_symmetry.space_group_name_H-M   'P 1'
#
loop_
_entity.id
_entity.type
_entity.pdbx_description
1 polymer ?
#
loop_
_entity_poly.entity_id
_entity_poly.type
_entity_poly.pdbx_seq_one_letter_code
_entity_poly.pdbx_strand_id
1 'polypeptide(L)'
;METPHTLPNGLTIRVVDTATAGQALGNAVQSWREGATEPLFYGEEGRPEGVVISFEQWAEYETLKEDAEDDRRRAEGVRQRLANDDPSQWVSFADAAREGGWDLDVPPGPADSDNRP
;
A
#
# COMPACT_ATOMS: atom_id res chain seq x y z
N MET A 1 -14.56 12.93 -23.12
CA MET A 1 -15.67 12.65 -22.19
C MET A 1 -15.04 12.10 -20.91
N GLU A 2 -15.48 12.59 -19.76
CA GLU A 2 -14.97 12.18 -18.45
C GLU A 2 -16.12 11.57 -17.65
N THR A 3 -15.92 10.39 -17.10
CA THR A 3 -16.95 9.63 -16.39
C THR A 3 -16.40 9.18 -15.03
N PRO A 4 -17.13 9.41 -13.92
CA PRO A 4 -16.73 8.89 -12.62
C PRO A 4 -16.88 7.37 -12.56
N HIS A 5 -15.90 6.70 -11.94
CA HIS A 5 -15.90 5.25 -11.72
C HIS A 5 -15.55 4.94 -10.26
N THR A 6 -16.35 4.11 -9.59
CA THR A 6 -16.10 3.69 -8.20
C THR A 6 -15.36 2.36 -8.15
N LEU A 7 -14.16 2.37 -7.58
CA LEU A 7 -13.33 1.19 -7.36
C LEU A 7 -13.89 0.30 -6.24
N PRO A 8 -13.47 -0.98 -6.15
CA PRO A 8 -13.94 -1.91 -5.12
C PRO A 8 -13.65 -1.46 -3.67
N ASN A 9 -12.62 -0.63 -3.48
CA ASN A 9 -12.27 -0.04 -2.18
C ASN A 9 -13.12 1.20 -1.83
N GLY A 10 -14.12 1.55 -2.65
CA GLY A 10 -15.00 2.71 -2.46
C GLY A 10 -14.45 4.04 -2.99
N LEU A 11 -13.24 4.05 -3.54
CA LEU A 11 -12.60 5.25 -4.07
C LEU A 11 -13.18 5.58 -5.46
N THR A 12 -13.56 6.84 -5.68
CA THR A 12 -14.08 7.29 -6.98
C THR A 12 -12.97 7.95 -7.79
N ILE A 13 -12.70 7.41 -8.97
CA ILE A 13 -11.73 7.93 -9.94
C ILE A 13 -12.45 8.55 -11.14
N ARG A 14 -11.73 9.41 -11.86
CA ARG A 14 -12.20 10.03 -13.10
C ARG A 14 -11.58 9.29 -14.28
N VAL A 15 -12.40 8.65 -15.09
CA VAL A 15 -11.96 7.92 -16.29
C VAL A 15 -12.29 8.77 -17.51
N VAL A 16 -11.28 9.08 -18.31
CA VAL A 16 -11.45 9.77 -19.60
C VAL A 16 -11.37 8.78 -20.75
N ASP A 17 -12.03 9.07 -21.87
CA ASP A 17 -11.85 8.25 -23.09
C ASP A 17 -10.39 8.32 -23.60
N THR A 18 -9.98 7.28 -24.32
CA THR A 18 -8.60 7.10 -24.77
C THR A 18 -8.10 8.25 -25.66
N ALA A 19 -8.97 8.81 -26.50
CA ALA A 19 -8.60 9.93 -27.36
C ALA A 19 -8.35 11.21 -26.54
N THR A 20 -9.20 11.47 -25.55
CA THR A 20 -9.04 12.57 -24.60
C THR A 20 -7.79 12.40 -23.75
N ALA A 21 -7.49 11.18 -23.29
CA ALA A 21 -6.27 10.87 -22.55
C ALA A 21 -5.01 11.20 -23.36
N GLY A 22 -4.98 10.85 -24.65
CA GLY A 22 -3.87 11.18 -25.55
C GLY A 22 -3.63 12.68 -25.69
N GLN A 23 -4.70 13.48 -25.74
CA GLN A 23 -4.61 14.96 -25.78
C GLN A 23 -4.17 15.56 -24.44
N ALA A 24 -4.61 14.98 -23.33
CA ALA A 24 -4.31 15.45 -21.98
C ALA A 24 -2.91 15.05 -21.48
N LEU A 25 -2.26 14.07 -22.11
CA LEU A 25 -0.99 13.50 -21.64
C LEU A 25 0.10 14.55 -21.44
N GLY A 26 0.24 15.50 -22.38
CA GLY A 26 1.23 16.57 -22.25
C GLY A 26 1.04 17.42 -21.00
N ASN A 27 -0.23 17.72 -20.65
CA ASN A 27 -0.57 18.47 -19.46
C ASN A 27 -0.33 17.65 -18.19
N ALA A 28 -0.71 16.37 -18.18
CA ALA A 28 -0.46 15.46 -17.05
C ALA A 28 1.03 15.36 -16.74
N VAL A 29 1.88 15.19 -17.78
CA VAL A 29 3.34 15.19 -17.63
C VAL A 29 3.87 16.48 -17.04
N GLN A 30 3.33 17.63 -17.46
CA GLN A 30 3.72 18.92 -16.91
C GLN A 30 3.33 19.03 -15.43
N SER A 31 2.11 18.62 -15.06
CA SER A 31 1.67 18.60 -13.67
C SER A 31 2.54 17.69 -12.79
N TRP A 32 2.97 16.52 -13.27
CA TRP A 32 3.89 15.67 -12.51
C TRP A 32 5.25 16.33 -12.29
N ARG A 33 5.77 17.08 -13.27
CA ARG A 33 7.01 17.87 -13.09
C ARG A 33 6.86 18.99 -12.06
N GLU A 34 5.63 19.48 -11.86
CA GLU A 34 5.28 20.46 -10.85
C GLU A 34 4.99 19.81 -9.48
N GLY A 35 5.13 18.48 -9.37
CA GLY A 35 4.96 17.72 -8.13
C GLY A 35 3.55 17.18 -7.91
N ALA A 36 2.64 17.28 -8.89
CA ALA A 36 1.35 16.61 -8.79
C ALA A 36 1.54 15.09 -8.84
N THR A 37 0.67 14.37 -8.14
CA THR A 37 0.68 12.89 -8.09
C THR A 37 -0.61 12.30 -8.67
N GLU A 38 -1.45 13.11 -9.29
CA GLU A 38 -2.75 12.66 -9.79
C GLU A 38 -2.57 11.74 -11.02
N PRO A 39 -3.08 10.49 -10.99
CA PRO A 39 -3.00 9.57 -12.12
C PRO A 39 -3.98 9.94 -13.24
N LEU A 40 -3.61 9.65 -14.48
CA LEU A 40 -4.51 9.75 -15.63
C LEU A 40 -5.13 8.38 -15.92
N PHE A 41 -6.39 8.17 -15.52
CA PHE A 41 -7.13 6.95 -15.84
C PHE A 41 -7.84 7.08 -17.18
N TYR A 42 -7.72 6.07 -18.03
CA TYR A 42 -8.37 6.05 -19.33
C TYR A 42 -9.15 4.77 -19.59
N GLY A 43 -10.15 4.85 -20.45
CA GLY A 43 -10.92 3.71 -20.94
C GLY A 43 -12.25 4.12 -21.57
N GLU A 44 -12.99 3.15 -22.11
CA GLU A 44 -14.26 3.39 -22.78
C GLU A 44 -15.47 3.23 -21.85
N GLU A 45 -16.54 3.96 -22.14
CA GLU A 45 -17.84 3.87 -21.42
C GLU A 45 -17.71 4.08 -19.88
N GLY A 46 -16.70 4.83 -19.43
CA GLY A 46 -16.44 5.07 -18.01
C GLY A 46 -15.89 3.86 -17.26
N ARG A 47 -15.51 2.81 -17.96
CA ARG A 47 -14.77 1.68 -17.40
C ARG A 47 -13.27 1.92 -17.58
N PRO A 48 -12.47 1.86 -16.51
CA PRO A 48 -11.03 2.01 -16.63
C PRO A 48 -10.43 0.80 -17.36
N GLU A 49 -9.62 1.08 -18.37
CA GLU A 49 -8.82 0.10 -19.12
C GLU A 49 -7.34 0.19 -18.75
N GLY A 50 -6.88 1.39 -18.39
CA GLY A 50 -5.51 1.62 -17.96
C GLY A 50 -5.33 2.92 -17.19
N VAL A 51 -4.10 3.12 -16.75
CA VAL A 51 -3.68 4.29 -16.00
C VAL A 51 -2.30 4.72 -16.46
N VAL A 52 -2.06 6.03 -16.53
CA VAL A 52 -0.74 6.61 -16.72
C VAL A 52 -0.35 7.35 -15.45
N ILE A 53 0.85 7.07 -14.96
CA ILE A 53 1.47 7.66 -13.78
C ILE A 53 2.89 8.10 -14.11
N SER A 54 3.49 8.91 -13.25
CA SER A 54 4.90 9.24 -13.38
C SER A 54 5.77 7.98 -13.17
N PHE A 55 6.97 8.00 -13.72
CA PHE A 55 7.92 6.90 -13.52
C PHE A 55 8.26 6.70 -12.04
N GLU A 56 8.38 7.79 -11.27
CA GLU A 56 8.68 7.76 -9.84
C GLU A 56 7.56 7.07 -9.06
N GLN A 57 6.30 7.36 -9.38
CA GLN A 57 5.15 6.68 -8.77
C GLN A 57 5.13 5.19 -9.10
N TRP A 58 5.44 4.80 -10.34
CA TRP A 58 5.54 3.39 -10.70
C TRP A 58 6.65 2.69 -9.89
N ALA A 59 7.83 3.30 -9.78
CA ALA A 59 8.94 2.74 -9.02
C ALA A 59 8.63 2.59 -7.52
N GLU A 60 7.93 3.56 -6.93
CA GLU A 60 7.44 3.47 -5.55
C GLU A 60 6.46 2.31 -5.38
N TYR A 61 5.51 2.12 -6.32
CA TYR A 61 4.56 1.01 -6.26
C TYR A 61 5.21 -0.36 -6.44
N GLU A 62 6.22 -0.49 -7.30
CA GLU A 62 6.99 -1.74 -7.40
C GLU A 62 7.70 -2.05 -6.08
N THR A 63 8.29 -1.04 -5.44
CA THR A 63 8.96 -1.21 -4.13
C THR A 63 7.98 -1.66 -3.05
N LEU A 64 6.82 -1.00 -2.95
CA LEU A 64 5.76 -1.35 -2.00
C LEU A 64 5.20 -2.76 -2.24
N LYS A 65 5.14 -3.20 -3.50
CA LYS A 65 4.71 -4.54 -3.86
C LYS A 65 5.73 -5.59 -3.42
N GLU A 66 7.02 -5.34 -3.64
CA GLU A 66 8.10 -6.21 -3.16
C GLU A 66 8.05 -6.36 -1.63
N ASP A 67 7.89 -5.25 -0.91
CA ASP A 67 7.76 -5.26 0.56
C ASP A 67 6.54 -6.07 1.03
N ALA A 68 5.39 -5.89 0.37
CA ALA A 68 4.17 -6.64 0.70
C ALA A 68 4.32 -8.15 0.42
N GLU A 69 5.03 -8.53 -0.65
CA GLU A 69 5.32 -9.93 -0.97
C GLU A 69 6.32 -10.54 0.03
N ASP A 70 7.31 -9.76 0.48
CA ASP A 70 8.25 -10.14 1.55
C ASP A 70 7.50 -10.38 2.87
N ASP A 71 6.61 -9.48 3.26
CA ASP A 71 5.81 -9.63 4.48
C ASP A 71 4.88 -10.84 4.41
N ARG A 72 4.27 -11.09 3.24
CA ARG A 72 3.46 -12.30 3.03
C ARG A 72 4.30 -13.56 3.20
N ARG A 73 5.51 -13.59 2.63
CA ARG A 73 6.46 -14.72 2.77
C ARG A 73 6.90 -14.92 4.22
N ARG A 74 7.18 -13.84 4.97
CA ARG A 74 7.50 -13.92 6.40
C ARG A 74 6.34 -14.49 7.20
N ALA A 75 5.12 -14.00 6.96
CA ALA A 75 3.93 -14.49 7.64
C ALA A 75 3.66 -15.98 7.34
N GLU A 76 3.83 -16.40 6.10
CA GLU A 76 3.70 -17.80 5.70
C GLU A 76 4.79 -18.68 6.34
N GLY A 77 6.04 -18.21 6.38
CA GLY A 77 7.14 -18.90 7.05
C GLY A 77 6.95 -19.02 8.56
N VAL A 78 6.32 -18.04 9.22
CA VAL A 78 5.94 -18.13 10.64
C VAL A 78 4.81 -19.14 10.83
N ARG A 79 3.76 -19.10 9.99
CA ARG A 79 2.66 -20.08 10.05
C ARG A 79 3.15 -21.50 9.82
N GLN A 80 4.03 -21.71 8.84
CA GLN A 80 4.57 -23.02 8.54
C GLN A 80 5.49 -23.53 9.64
N ARG A 81 6.28 -22.65 10.29
CA ARG A 81 7.02 -23.01 11.51
C ARG A 81 6.06 -23.45 12.60
N LEU A 82 5.09 -22.61 12.99
CA LEU A 82 4.10 -22.93 14.02
C LEU A 82 3.32 -24.24 13.74
N ALA A 83 2.98 -24.51 12.48
CA ALA A 83 2.25 -25.71 12.09
C ALA A 83 3.10 -27.00 12.17
N ASN A 84 4.42 -26.89 12.08
CA ASN A 84 5.35 -28.03 12.12
C ASN A 84 6.22 -28.04 13.39
N ASP A 85 5.94 -27.14 14.34
CA ASP A 85 6.73 -27.00 15.55
C ASP A 85 6.33 -28.04 16.60
N ASP A 86 7.25 -28.33 17.52
CA ASP A 86 6.98 -29.18 18.67
C ASP A 86 6.57 -28.30 19.88
N PRO A 87 5.31 -28.39 20.37
CA PRO A 87 4.84 -27.58 21.48
C PRO A 87 5.63 -27.76 22.78
N SER A 88 6.37 -28.86 22.92
CA SER A 88 7.24 -29.10 24.08
C SER A 88 8.49 -28.21 24.11
N GLN A 89 8.84 -27.57 22.98
CA GLN A 89 9.96 -26.63 22.86
C GLN A 89 9.52 -25.16 22.98
N TRP A 90 8.22 -24.92 23.18
CA TRP A 90 7.71 -23.56 23.32
C TRP A 90 8.11 -22.97 24.67
N VAL A 91 8.62 -21.74 24.63
CA VAL A 91 8.80 -20.91 25.81
C VAL A 91 7.59 -20.01 25.98
N SER A 92 7.23 -19.71 27.23
CA SER A 92 6.13 -18.78 27.46
C SER A 92 6.54 -17.39 26.98
N PHE A 93 5.56 -16.60 26.51
CA PHE A 93 5.81 -15.22 26.08
C PHE A 93 6.47 -14.38 27.18
N ALA A 94 6.13 -14.63 28.45
CA ALA A 94 6.73 -13.97 29.59
C ALA A 94 8.21 -14.34 29.80
N ASP A 95 8.58 -15.59 29.53
CA ASP A 95 9.98 -16.04 29.62
C ASP A 95 10.81 -15.51 28.45
N ALA A 96 10.26 -15.54 27.22
CA ALA A 96 10.89 -14.97 26.04
C ALA A 96 11.09 -13.45 26.16
N ALA A 97 10.11 -12.73 26.70
CA ALA A 97 10.21 -11.30 26.95
C ALA A 97 11.28 -10.97 28.00
N ARG A 98 11.35 -11.77 29.07
CA ARG A 98 12.39 -11.62 30.11
C ARG A 98 13.79 -11.87 29.55
N GLU A 99 13.95 -12.87 28.68
CA GLU A 99 15.22 -13.17 28.00
C GLU A 99 15.58 -12.08 26.97
N GLY A 100 14.61 -11.56 26.24
CA GLY A 100 14.77 -10.49 25.26
C GLY A 100 14.92 -9.08 25.85
N GLY A 101 14.84 -8.94 27.19
CA GLY A 101 14.88 -7.65 27.88
C GLY A 101 13.66 -6.76 27.59
N TRP A 102 12.53 -7.35 27.19
CA TRP A 102 11.26 -6.65 26.99
C TRP A 102 10.56 -6.50 28.33
N ASP A 103 10.36 -5.24 28.72
CA ASP A 103 9.57 -4.91 29.91
C ASP A 103 8.08 -5.02 29.59
N LEU A 104 7.46 -6.11 30.06
CA LEU A 104 6.03 -6.38 29.87
C LEU A 104 5.14 -5.62 30.85
N ASP A 105 5.73 -4.98 31.85
CA ASP A 105 5.03 -4.19 32.86
C ASP A 105 4.93 -2.71 32.49
N VAL A 106 5.40 -2.33 31.29
CA VAL A 106 5.16 -1.00 30.73
C VAL A 106 3.67 -0.87 30.43
N PRO A 107 2.91 -0.01 31.13
CA PRO A 107 1.54 0.28 30.75
C PRO A 107 1.55 0.81 29.32
N PRO A 108 0.54 0.48 28.48
CA PRO A 108 0.47 1.01 27.12
C PRO A 108 0.67 2.52 27.20
N GLY A 109 1.74 3.01 26.60
CA GLY A 109 2.00 4.44 26.52
C GLY A 109 0.79 5.13 25.89
N PRO A 110 0.52 6.41 26.22
CA PRO A 110 -0.52 7.14 25.51
C PRO A 110 -0.23 6.98 24.02
N ALA A 111 -1.23 6.52 23.25
CA ALA A 111 -1.13 6.54 21.80
C ALA A 111 -0.66 7.94 21.40
N ASP A 112 0.42 8.04 20.61
CA ASP A 112 0.90 9.31 20.07
C ASP A 112 -0.22 9.88 19.16
N SER A 113 -1.18 10.55 19.78
CA SER A 113 -2.02 11.54 19.16
C SER A 113 -1.16 12.80 19.04
N ASP A 114 -0.16 12.77 18.15
CA ASP A 114 0.61 13.96 17.81
C ASP A 114 -0.26 14.85 16.91
N ASN A 115 -1.13 15.58 17.60
CA ASN A 115 -1.81 16.78 17.18
C ASN A 115 -0.75 17.85 16.92
N ARG A 116 -0.37 18.06 15.65
CA ARG A 116 0.46 19.22 15.30
C ARG A 116 -0.41 20.45 15.00
N PRO A 117 -0.06 21.62 15.57
CA PRO A 117 -0.71 22.90 15.28
C PRO A 117 -0.41 23.43 13.87
#